data_AF-A0A4R2RRL8-F1
#
_entry.id   AF-A0A4R2RRL8-F1
#
_cell.length_a   1.000
_cell.length_b   1.000
_cell.length_c   1.000
_cell.angle_alpha   90.00
_cell.angle_beta   90.00
_cell.angle_gamma   90.00
#
_symmetry.space_group_name_H-M   'P 1'
#
loop_
_entity.id
_entity.type
_entity.pdbx_description
1 polymer ?
#
loop_
_entity_poly.entity_id
_entity_poly.type
_entity_poly.pdbx_seq_one_letter_code
_entity_poly.pdbx_strand_id
1 'polypeptide(L)'
;MLLSNSLAINTELDLSGLRRSIQFGFNQMMLQLPNEICTTQEFQSLLELARIKPIAYRAPKNLTLGDTEFSLSEWLEWFNIIHAATSSPTFLIVHGTKVALGTIFEYLDARPTDFYALQDYKTEYVQRIIDQLTQLKKHADQHQIEILLENAPMGDEGYFEPGHSELYPALRTPNHLLKIVEQTGVKLSFDTANARITSHLLTYMHRSRSMFAGATEKEILYASPNWIEFYEKIQPHVAFIQLSYAMSWGDTNETTHISFPTSAYGELLTFAETVNPETPISIAIPQSEPHLRNMMDALHALKRG
;
A
#
# COMPACT_ATOMS: atom_id res chain seq x y z
N MET A 1 1.51 24.15 -5.94
CA MET A 1 1.49 22.69 -5.89
C MET A 1 2.63 22.12 -6.70
N LEU A 2 3.60 21.53 -5.99
CA LEU A 2 4.79 20.87 -6.51
C LEU A 2 4.43 19.84 -7.59
N LEU A 3 3.42 19.03 -7.33
CA LEU A 3 2.91 18.01 -8.23
C LEU A 3 1.83 18.60 -9.15
N SER A 4 1.91 18.29 -10.44
CA SER A 4 0.86 18.58 -11.44
C SER A 4 -0.22 17.50 -11.51
N ASN A 5 0.00 16.37 -10.85
CA ASN A 5 -0.87 15.21 -10.80
C ASN A 5 -2.25 15.55 -10.22
N SER A 6 -3.24 14.72 -10.57
CA SER A 6 -4.53 14.73 -9.92
C SER A 6 -4.37 14.31 -8.46
N LEU A 7 -4.73 15.20 -7.53
CA LEU A 7 -4.65 14.93 -6.09
C LEU A 7 -5.99 14.46 -5.52
N ALA A 8 -5.92 13.35 -4.79
CA ALA A 8 -6.98 12.83 -3.96
C ALA A 8 -6.54 12.78 -2.49
N ILE A 9 -7.48 12.43 -1.62
CA ILE A 9 -7.22 12.14 -0.22
C ILE A 9 -7.71 10.74 0.14
N ASN A 10 -6.95 10.04 0.99
CA ASN A 10 -7.38 8.78 1.59
C ASN A 10 -8.41 9.06 2.69
N THR A 11 -9.57 8.42 2.62
CA THR A 11 -10.64 8.54 3.62
C THR A 11 -11.37 7.22 3.82
N GLU A 12 -11.87 7.00 5.03
CA GLU A 12 -12.77 5.89 5.33
C GLU A 12 -14.12 6.12 4.64
N LEU A 13 -14.80 5.02 4.28
CA LEU A 13 -16.16 5.08 3.71
C LEU A 13 -17.20 5.37 4.81
N ASP A 14 -17.13 6.57 5.39
CA ASP A 14 -18.11 7.06 6.37
C ASP A 14 -18.44 8.54 6.13
N LEU A 15 -19.68 8.95 6.43
CA LEU A 15 -20.15 10.30 6.12
C LEU A 15 -19.30 11.41 6.75
N SER A 16 -18.68 11.16 7.91
CA SER A 16 -17.88 12.15 8.63
C SER A 16 -16.53 12.36 7.97
N GLY A 17 -15.83 11.28 7.59
CA GLY A 17 -14.58 11.31 6.81
C GLY A 17 -14.78 11.97 5.44
N LEU A 18 -15.85 11.62 4.74
CA LEU A 18 -16.19 12.19 3.44
C LEU A 18 -16.43 13.70 3.52
N ARG A 19 -17.27 14.16 4.47
CA ARG A 19 -17.54 15.60 4.66
C ARG A 19 -16.28 16.38 5.03
N ARG A 20 -15.45 15.81 5.89
CA ARG A 20 -14.18 16.43 6.30
C ARG A 20 -13.25 16.61 5.09
N SER A 21 -13.13 15.60 4.25
CA SER A 21 -12.33 15.64 3.02
C SER A 21 -12.78 16.77 2.08
N ILE A 22 -14.11 16.97 1.92
CA ILE A 22 -14.68 18.06 1.13
C ILE A 22 -14.40 19.44 1.76
N GLN A 23 -14.49 19.55 3.09
CA GLN A 23 -14.17 20.81 3.80
C GLN A 23 -12.71 21.24 3.57
N PHE A 24 -11.80 20.28 3.37
CA PHE A 24 -10.42 20.54 2.99
C PHE A 24 -10.20 20.80 1.48
N GLY A 25 -11.27 20.82 0.69
CA GLY A 25 -11.24 21.16 -0.73
C GLY A 25 -10.89 20.00 -1.67
N PHE A 26 -10.91 18.76 -1.19
CA PHE A 26 -10.67 17.58 -2.04
C PHE A 26 -11.96 17.17 -2.76
N ASN A 27 -11.87 17.09 -4.10
CA ASN A 27 -12.97 16.64 -4.96
C ASN A 27 -12.79 15.19 -5.43
N GLN A 28 -11.64 14.59 -5.15
CA GLN A 28 -11.30 13.21 -5.48
C GLN A 28 -10.83 12.48 -4.23
N MET A 29 -11.19 11.21 -4.13
CA MET A 29 -10.93 10.41 -2.93
C MET A 29 -10.52 8.99 -3.28
N MET A 30 -9.59 8.46 -2.48
CA MET A 30 -9.40 7.02 -2.35
C MET A 30 -10.18 6.57 -1.11
N LEU A 31 -11.07 5.59 -1.27
CA LEU A 31 -11.98 5.17 -0.22
C LEU A 31 -11.53 3.84 0.38
N GLN A 32 -11.23 3.82 1.68
CA GLN A 32 -11.03 2.59 2.44
C GLN A 32 -12.39 1.91 2.65
N LEU A 33 -12.51 0.68 2.14
CA LEU A 33 -13.72 -0.13 2.30
C LEU A 33 -13.81 -0.67 3.74
N PRO A 34 -15.03 -0.77 4.31
CA PRO A 34 -15.24 -1.32 5.64
C PRO A 34 -14.99 -2.84 5.66
N ASN A 35 -14.67 -3.37 6.84
CA ASN A 35 -14.47 -4.82 7.04
C ASN A 35 -15.76 -5.65 6.86
N GLU A 36 -16.90 -5.04 7.16
CA GLU A 36 -18.21 -5.66 6.99
C GLU A 36 -18.79 -5.27 5.63
N ILE A 37 -19.35 -6.26 4.92
CA ILE A 37 -20.00 -6.05 3.64
C ILE A 37 -21.27 -5.23 3.87
N CYS A 38 -21.39 -4.12 3.14
CA CYS A 38 -22.60 -3.32 3.09
C CYS A 38 -23.42 -3.62 1.84
N THR A 39 -24.69 -3.24 1.83
CA THR A 39 -25.52 -3.40 0.64
C THR A 39 -25.14 -2.40 -0.45
N THR A 40 -25.35 -2.77 -1.72
CA THR A 40 -25.13 -1.84 -2.86
C THR A 40 -25.89 -0.53 -2.71
N GLN A 41 -27.11 -0.57 -2.16
CA GLN A 41 -27.95 0.62 -1.96
C GLN A 41 -27.37 1.57 -0.91
N GLU A 42 -26.90 1.04 0.22
CA GLU A 42 -26.24 1.84 1.26
C GLU A 42 -24.96 2.49 0.72
N PHE A 43 -24.16 1.72 -0.02
CA PHE A 43 -22.94 2.20 -0.63
C PHE A 43 -23.20 3.34 -1.63
N GLN A 44 -24.15 3.16 -2.56
CA GLN A 44 -24.55 4.20 -3.51
C GLN A 44 -25.07 5.45 -2.80
N SER A 45 -25.92 5.28 -1.78
CA SER A 45 -26.48 6.39 -1.01
C SER A 45 -25.39 7.22 -0.34
N LEU A 46 -24.35 6.58 0.21
CA LEU A 46 -23.20 7.26 0.81
C LEU A 46 -22.43 8.11 -0.21
N LEU A 47 -22.15 7.55 -1.40
CA LEU A 47 -21.45 8.28 -2.46
C LEU A 47 -22.26 9.47 -2.98
N GLU A 48 -23.57 9.29 -3.18
CA GLU A 48 -24.48 10.33 -3.66
C GLU A 48 -24.65 11.48 -2.65
N LEU A 49 -24.86 11.14 -1.37
CA LEU A 49 -24.99 12.12 -0.29
C LEU A 49 -23.73 12.96 -0.13
N ALA A 50 -22.57 12.34 -0.28
CA ALA A 50 -21.29 13.04 -0.19
C ALA A 50 -20.96 13.81 -1.48
N ARG A 51 -21.59 13.52 -2.61
CA ARG A 51 -21.30 14.12 -3.94
C ARG A 51 -19.83 13.98 -4.33
N ILE A 52 -19.23 12.85 -4.01
CA ILE A 52 -17.81 12.59 -4.23
C ILE A 52 -17.58 11.80 -5.51
N LYS A 53 -16.38 11.96 -6.09
CA LYS A 53 -15.90 11.09 -7.16
C LYS A 53 -14.76 10.21 -6.63
N PRO A 54 -15.04 8.94 -6.28
CA PRO A 54 -14.00 7.98 -5.94
C PRO A 54 -13.08 7.77 -7.15
N ILE A 55 -11.77 7.77 -6.93
CA ILE A 55 -10.79 7.43 -7.97
C ILE A 55 -10.19 6.04 -7.76
N ALA A 56 -10.27 5.52 -6.54
CA ALA A 56 -9.81 4.20 -6.16
C ALA A 56 -10.53 3.76 -4.89
N TYR A 57 -10.67 2.46 -4.72
CA TYR A 57 -11.09 1.80 -3.49
C TYR A 57 -9.92 1.02 -2.92
N ARG A 58 -9.75 1.02 -1.60
CA ARG A 58 -8.79 0.16 -0.91
C ARG A 58 -9.55 -0.97 -0.24
N ALA A 59 -9.15 -2.21 -0.51
CA ALA A 59 -9.78 -3.41 -0.01
C ALA A 59 -9.91 -3.37 1.53
N PRO A 60 -10.95 -4.00 2.10
CA PRO A 60 -11.10 -4.12 3.54
C PRO A 60 -9.84 -4.66 4.22
N LYS A 61 -9.58 -4.26 5.47
CA LYS A 61 -8.32 -4.62 6.17
C LYS A 61 -8.24 -6.13 6.47
N ASN A 62 -9.38 -6.78 6.66
CA ASN A 62 -9.48 -8.23 6.83
C ASN A 62 -9.34 -9.01 5.51
N LEU A 63 -9.58 -8.37 4.37
CA LEU A 63 -9.58 -9.03 3.06
C LEU A 63 -8.20 -8.88 2.41
N THR A 64 -7.33 -9.86 2.65
CA THR A 64 -5.90 -9.82 2.32
C THR A 64 -5.50 -10.92 1.33
N LEU A 65 -4.30 -10.80 0.75
CA LEU A 65 -3.71 -11.79 -0.17
C LEU A 65 -2.53 -12.54 0.45
N GLY A 66 -2.30 -13.79 0.05
CA GLY A 66 -1.16 -14.61 0.49
C GLY A 66 -1.45 -15.51 1.69
N ASP A 67 -2.64 -15.37 2.29
CA ASP A 67 -3.18 -16.30 3.29
C ASP A 67 -3.61 -17.62 2.63
N THR A 68 -3.61 -18.70 3.41
CA THR A 68 -4.24 -19.97 3.05
C THR A 68 -5.77 -19.89 3.07
N GLU A 69 -6.36 -19.08 3.93
CA GLU A 69 -7.81 -18.88 4.01
C GLU A 69 -8.24 -17.76 3.04
N PHE A 70 -8.41 -18.10 1.76
CA PHE A 70 -8.79 -17.15 0.71
C PHE A 70 -10.28 -17.29 0.33
N SER A 71 -11.08 -16.27 0.66
CA SER A 71 -12.52 -16.22 0.37
C SER A 71 -12.81 -15.51 -0.95
N LEU A 72 -12.83 -16.26 -2.07
CA LEU A 72 -13.15 -15.68 -3.39
C LEU A 72 -14.55 -15.04 -3.40
N SER A 73 -15.53 -15.62 -2.70
CA SER A 73 -16.90 -15.10 -2.64
C SER A 73 -16.97 -13.67 -2.10
N GLU A 74 -16.25 -13.36 -1.02
CA GLU A 74 -16.23 -12.01 -0.43
C GLU A 74 -15.62 -10.98 -1.40
N TRP A 75 -14.56 -11.34 -2.11
CA TRP A 75 -14.00 -10.50 -3.16
C TRP A 75 -15.00 -10.20 -4.28
N LEU A 76 -15.74 -11.23 -4.73
CA LEU A 76 -16.74 -11.08 -5.79
C LEU A 76 -17.92 -10.21 -5.34
N GLU A 77 -18.34 -10.30 -4.08
CA GLU A 77 -19.35 -9.41 -3.51
C GLU A 77 -18.91 -7.95 -3.56
N TRP A 78 -17.66 -7.65 -3.18
CA TRP A 78 -17.11 -6.30 -3.31
C TRP A 78 -17.02 -5.83 -4.77
N PHE A 79 -16.62 -6.70 -5.71
CA PHE A 79 -16.60 -6.34 -7.13
C PHE A 79 -18.00 -5.96 -7.62
N ASN A 80 -19.03 -6.71 -7.24
CA ASN A 80 -20.42 -6.41 -7.59
C ASN A 80 -20.87 -5.06 -7.00
N ILE A 81 -20.56 -4.80 -5.73
CA ILE A 81 -20.92 -3.55 -5.05
C ILE A 81 -20.25 -2.35 -5.74
N ILE A 82 -18.93 -2.41 -5.96
CA ILE A 82 -18.16 -1.34 -6.60
C ILE A 82 -18.66 -1.12 -8.03
N HIS A 83 -18.83 -2.18 -8.81
CA HIS A 83 -19.28 -2.10 -10.19
C HIS A 83 -20.68 -1.49 -10.30
N ALA A 84 -21.61 -1.90 -9.43
CA ALA A 84 -22.95 -1.32 -9.43
C ALA A 84 -22.97 0.15 -8.97
N ALA A 85 -22.02 0.55 -8.12
CA ALA A 85 -21.94 1.91 -7.59
C ALA A 85 -21.15 2.88 -8.47
N THR A 86 -20.38 2.40 -9.45
CA THR A 86 -19.49 3.21 -10.28
C THR A 86 -19.81 3.08 -11.76
N SER A 87 -19.70 4.20 -12.47
CA SER A 87 -20.02 4.29 -13.91
C SER A 87 -18.76 4.34 -14.80
N SER A 88 -17.57 4.25 -14.21
CA SER A 88 -16.29 4.28 -14.92
C SER A 88 -15.34 3.23 -14.37
N PRO A 89 -14.36 2.78 -15.18
CA PRO A 89 -13.28 1.94 -14.68
C PRO A 89 -12.68 2.55 -13.42
N THR A 90 -12.54 1.72 -12.39
CA THR A 90 -12.06 2.16 -11.09
C THR A 90 -10.97 1.22 -10.60
N PHE A 91 -10.01 1.79 -9.87
CA PHE A 91 -8.97 1.02 -9.23
C PHE A 91 -9.47 0.36 -7.95
N LEU A 92 -9.12 -0.91 -7.75
CA LEU A 92 -9.21 -1.57 -6.46
C LEU A 92 -7.81 -1.93 -5.97
N ILE A 93 -7.39 -1.26 -4.91
CA ILE A 93 -6.11 -1.47 -4.24
C ILE A 93 -6.26 -2.65 -3.28
N VAL A 94 -5.40 -3.65 -3.43
CA VAL A 94 -5.36 -4.86 -2.61
C VAL A 94 -4.01 -4.95 -1.90
N HIS A 95 -3.98 -5.60 -0.74
CA HIS A 95 -2.82 -5.69 0.13
C HIS A 95 -2.55 -7.14 0.56
N GLY A 96 -1.30 -7.41 0.95
CA GLY A 96 -0.89 -8.73 1.43
C GLY A 96 -1.29 -8.98 2.88
N THR A 97 -1.39 -10.24 3.27
CA THR A 97 -1.62 -10.64 4.66
C THR A 97 -0.33 -10.54 5.47
N LYS A 98 -0.46 -10.12 6.73
CA LYS A 98 0.61 -10.19 7.71
C LYS A 98 0.68 -11.60 8.31
N VAL A 99 1.86 -11.99 8.78
CA VAL A 99 2.10 -13.29 9.39
C VAL A 99 2.83 -13.10 10.72
N ALA A 100 2.41 -13.82 11.74
CA ALA A 100 3.11 -13.89 13.01
C ALA A 100 4.54 -14.43 12.82
N LEU A 101 5.52 -13.77 13.43
CA LEU A 101 6.93 -14.19 13.35
C LEU A 101 7.12 -15.63 13.85
N GLY A 102 6.34 -16.07 14.83
CA GLY A 102 6.32 -17.45 15.32
C GLY A 102 6.01 -18.48 14.22
N THR A 103 5.07 -18.18 13.31
CA THR A 103 4.73 -19.06 12.18
C THR A 103 5.91 -19.25 11.23
N ILE A 104 6.74 -18.21 11.05
CA ILE A 104 7.95 -18.32 10.23
C ILE A 104 8.98 -19.20 10.95
N PHE A 105 9.18 -19.01 12.26
CA PHE A 105 10.09 -19.87 13.03
C PHE A 105 9.65 -21.32 13.05
N GLU A 106 8.37 -21.62 13.25
CA GLU A 106 7.82 -22.97 13.17
C GLU A 106 8.08 -23.62 11.80
N TYR A 107 7.95 -22.84 10.71
CA TYR A 107 8.25 -23.33 9.36
C TYR A 107 9.74 -23.69 9.19
N LEU A 108 10.64 -22.89 9.77
CA LEU A 108 12.09 -23.15 9.77
C LEU A 108 12.46 -24.34 10.66
N ASP A 109 11.86 -24.44 11.86
CA ASP A 109 12.12 -25.52 12.82
C ASP A 109 11.66 -26.89 12.29
N ALA A 110 10.61 -26.91 11.45
CA ALA A 110 10.17 -28.11 10.75
C ALA A 110 11.16 -28.57 9.65
N ARG A 111 12.13 -27.74 9.26
CA ARG A 111 13.13 -28.00 8.22
C ARG A 111 14.55 -27.73 8.75
N PRO A 112 14.98 -28.47 9.78
CA PRO A 112 16.30 -28.26 10.35
C PRO A 112 17.37 -28.47 9.27
N THR A 113 18.38 -27.59 9.23
CA THR A 113 19.51 -27.57 8.28
C THR A 113 19.24 -27.06 6.86
N ASP A 114 18.00 -26.69 6.53
CA ASP A 114 17.71 -26.06 5.25
C ASP A 114 17.97 -24.54 5.29
N PHE A 115 19.14 -24.13 4.78
CA PHE A 115 19.53 -22.73 4.70
C PHE A 115 18.68 -21.90 3.72
N TYR A 116 17.87 -22.55 2.87
CA TYR A 116 16.98 -21.89 1.91
C TYR A 116 15.53 -21.81 2.39
N ALA A 117 15.18 -22.43 3.53
CA ALA A 117 13.80 -22.52 4.00
C ALA A 117 13.07 -21.16 4.11
N LEU A 118 13.75 -20.08 4.52
CA LEU A 118 13.15 -18.74 4.54
C LEU A 118 12.88 -18.20 3.13
N GLN A 119 13.77 -18.46 2.17
CA GLN A 119 13.58 -18.09 0.77
C GLN A 119 12.40 -18.88 0.17
N ASP A 120 12.28 -20.16 0.51
CA ASP A 120 11.21 -21.03 0.04
C ASP A 120 9.85 -20.60 0.62
N TYR A 121 9.78 -20.32 1.92
CA TYR A 121 8.58 -19.78 2.57
C TYR A 121 8.05 -18.53 1.84
N LYS A 122 8.94 -17.58 1.52
CA LYS A 122 8.58 -16.37 0.78
C LYS A 122 8.17 -16.65 -0.65
N THR A 123 8.84 -17.61 -1.29
CA THR A 123 8.52 -18.01 -2.66
C THR A 123 7.12 -18.62 -2.71
N GLU A 124 6.77 -19.48 -1.76
CA GLU A 124 5.42 -20.02 -1.58
C GLU A 124 4.40 -18.91 -1.31
N TYR A 125 4.71 -17.95 -0.42
CA TYR A 125 3.84 -16.81 -0.12
C TYR A 125 3.58 -15.95 -1.37
N VAL A 126 4.63 -15.61 -2.13
CA VAL A 126 4.50 -14.86 -3.39
C VAL A 126 3.69 -15.66 -4.42
N GLN A 127 3.90 -16.97 -4.51
CA GLN A 127 3.12 -17.81 -5.43
C GLN A 127 1.64 -17.83 -5.05
N ARG A 128 1.29 -17.93 -3.76
CA ARG A 128 -0.10 -17.82 -3.30
C ARG A 128 -0.75 -16.50 -3.73
N ILE A 129 -0.03 -15.38 -3.57
CA ILE A 129 -0.52 -14.07 -4.04
C ILE A 129 -0.75 -14.06 -5.54
N ILE A 130 0.18 -14.62 -6.34
CA ILE A 130 0.05 -14.71 -7.80
C ILE A 130 -1.19 -15.52 -8.19
N ASP A 131 -1.39 -16.67 -7.56
CA ASP A 131 -2.51 -17.56 -7.85
C ASP A 131 -3.85 -16.90 -7.50
N GLN A 132 -3.92 -16.21 -6.36
CA GLN A 132 -5.10 -15.47 -5.90
C GLN A 132 -5.39 -14.26 -6.81
N LEU A 133 -4.39 -13.45 -7.14
CA LEU A 133 -4.54 -12.32 -8.05
C LEU A 133 -4.95 -12.75 -9.45
N THR A 134 -4.43 -13.87 -9.95
CA THR A 134 -4.82 -14.42 -11.25
C THR A 134 -6.30 -14.80 -11.27
N GLN A 135 -6.80 -15.39 -10.17
CA GLN A 135 -8.22 -15.68 -10.00
C GLN A 135 -9.05 -14.39 -9.95
N LEU A 136 -8.65 -13.42 -9.12
CA LEU A 136 -9.36 -12.14 -8.97
C LEU A 136 -9.40 -11.33 -10.26
N LYS A 137 -8.27 -11.24 -10.98
CA LYS A 137 -8.15 -10.45 -12.21
C LYS A 137 -9.17 -10.87 -13.27
N LYS A 138 -9.38 -12.18 -13.44
CA LYS A 138 -10.38 -12.70 -14.38
C LYS A 138 -11.78 -12.14 -14.12
N HIS A 139 -12.14 -11.96 -12.85
CA HIS A 139 -13.43 -11.42 -12.45
C HIS A 139 -13.44 -9.89 -12.45
N ALA A 140 -12.36 -9.24 -12.02
CA ALA A 140 -12.25 -7.79 -12.01
C ALA A 140 -12.33 -7.21 -13.44
N ASP A 141 -11.70 -7.86 -14.43
CA ASP A 141 -11.76 -7.47 -15.83
C ASP A 141 -13.21 -7.49 -16.37
N GLN A 142 -14.06 -8.42 -15.91
CA GLN A 142 -15.49 -8.46 -16.26
C GLN A 142 -16.28 -7.27 -15.70
N HIS A 143 -15.84 -6.74 -14.56
CA HIS A 143 -16.45 -5.61 -13.87
C HIS A 143 -15.79 -4.27 -14.24
N GLN A 144 -14.84 -4.27 -15.18
CA GLN A 144 -14.01 -3.11 -15.53
C GLN A 144 -13.27 -2.52 -14.32
N ILE A 145 -12.89 -3.37 -13.36
CA ILE A 145 -12.10 -2.99 -12.19
C ILE A 145 -10.64 -3.34 -12.46
N GLU A 146 -9.76 -2.36 -12.32
CA GLU A 146 -8.32 -2.59 -12.42
C GLU A 146 -7.73 -2.82 -11.02
N ILE A 147 -7.19 -4.02 -10.79
CA ILE A 147 -6.59 -4.38 -9.51
C ILE A 147 -5.19 -3.77 -9.42
N LEU A 148 -4.92 -3.10 -8.30
CA LEU A 148 -3.62 -2.55 -7.95
C LEU A 148 -3.08 -3.24 -6.70
N LEU A 149 -1.87 -3.81 -6.77
CA LEU A 149 -1.21 -4.37 -5.60
C LEU A 149 -0.42 -3.30 -4.85
N GLU A 150 -0.68 -3.15 -3.56
CA GLU A 150 0.03 -2.23 -2.66
C GLU A 150 1.36 -2.83 -2.17
N ASN A 151 2.43 -2.03 -2.13
CA ASN A 151 3.66 -2.45 -1.47
C ASN A 151 3.54 -2.37 0.06
N ALA A 152 4.10 -3.36 0.73
CA ALA A 152 3.98 -3.52 2.17
C ALA A 152 5.19 -2.91 2.93
N PRO A 153 4.98 -2.48 4.20
CA PRO A 153 6.08 -2.18 5.11
C PRO A 153 6.77 -3.48 5.58
N MET A 154 7.78 -3.37 6.45
CA MET A 154 8.46 -4.54 7.00
C MET A 154 7.58 -5.32 8.00
N GLY A 155 6.92 -4.58 8.89
CA GLY A 155 6.10 -5.09 9.99
C GLY A 155 4.77 -4.32 10.08
N ASP A 156 3.83 -4.84 10.85
CA ASP A 156 2.60 -4.12 11.19
C ASP A 156 2.83 -3.11 12.32
N GLU A 157 1.80 -2.34 12.68
CA GLU A 157 1.79 -1.49 13.86
C GLU A 157 2.12 -2.26 15.14
N GLY A 158 3.15 -1.80 15.86
CA GLY A 158 3.65 -2.46 17.06
C GLY A 158 4.53 -3.69 16.78
N TYR A 159 5.10 -3.84 15.59
CA TYR A 159 6.01 -4.93 15.24
C TYR A 159 7.16 -5.10 16.23
N PHE A 160 7.71 -3.99 16.74
CA PHE A 160 8.77 -4.01 17.76
C PHE A 160 8.27 -4.22 19.20
N GLU A 161 6.95 -4.26 19.42
CA GLU A 161 6.37 -4.48 20.74
C GLU A 161 6.37 -5.99 21.10
N PRO A 162 6.74 -6.34 22.34
CA PRO A 162 6.72 -7.74 22.78
C PRO A 162 5.34 -8.38 22.61
N GLY A 163 5.27 -9.50 21.87
CA GLY A 163 4.02 -10.25 21.67
C GLY A 163 3.18 -9.81 20.45
N HIS A 164 3.58 -8.75 19.75
CA HIS A 164 2.87 -8.20 18.59
C HIS A 164 3.65 -8.35 17.27
N SER A 165 4.61 -9.28 17.23
CA SER A 165 5.55 -9.44 16.12
C SER A 165 4.89 -10.08 14.89
N GLU A 166 4.13 -9.28 14.13
CA GLU A 166 3.59 -9.65 12.82
C GLU A 166 4.31 -8.91 11.71
N LEU A 167 4.62 -9.61 10.62
CA LEU A 167 5.37 -9.06 9.50
C LEU A 167 4.75 -9.39 8.16
N TYR A 168 5.07 -8.58 7.15
CA TYR A 168 4.75 -8.87 5.77
C TYR A 168 5.91 -9.69 5.15
N PRO A 169 5.69 -10.97 4.79
CA PRO A 169 6.77 -11.83 4.30
C PRO A 169 7.36 -11.35 2.96
N ALA A 170 6.51 -10.76 2.11
CA ALA A 170 6.86 -10.27 0.78
C ALA A 170 6.25 -8.87 0.50
N LEU A 171 6.14 -8.49 -0.78
CA LEU A 171 5.62 -7.18 -1.27
C LEU A 171 6.43 -5.93 -0.89
N ARG A 172 7.50 -6.13 -0.14
CA ARG A 172 8.35 -5.07 0.42
C ARG A 172 9.61 -4.79 -0.40
N THR A 173 9.82 -5.48 -1.52
CA THR A 173 10.98 -5.25 -2.41
C THR A 173 10.53 -5.15 -3.87
N PRO A 174 11.28 -4.41 -4.72
CA PRO A 174 10.96 -4.32 -6.14
C PRO A 174 10.87 -5.69 -6.80
N ASN A 175 11.76 -6.62 -6.46
CA ASN A 175 11.78 -7.96 -7.06
C ASN A 175 10.50 -8.76 -6.78
N HIS A 176 9.96 -8.69 -5.56
CA HIS A 176 8.69 -9.35 -5.25
C HIS A 176 7.54 -8.74 -6.08
N LEU A 177 7.47 -7.40 -6.13
CA LEU A 177 6.41 -6.70 -6.83
C LEU A 177 6.48 -6.94 -8.34
N LEU A 178 7.67 -6.81 -8.95
CA LEU A 178 7.91 -7.06 -10.37
C LEU A 178 7.53 -8.49 -10.77
N LYS A 179 7.96 -9.49 -9.99
CA LYS A 179 7.57 -10.88 -10.24
C LYS A 179 6.04 -11.06 -10.26
N ILE A 180 5.33 -10.43 -9.33
CA ILE A 180 3.87 -10.55 -9.24
C ILE A 180 3.19 -9.85 -10.42
N VAL A 181 3.57 -8.61 -10.74
CA VAL A 181 2.93 -7.86 -11.84
C VAL A 181 3.23 -8.46 -13.20
N GLU A 182 4.43 -9.00 -13.42
CA GLU A 182 4.78 -9.66 -14.68
C GLU A 182 3.99 -10.95 -14.90
N GLN A 183 3.68 -11.71 -13.84
CA GLN A 183 2.95 -12.97 -13.94
C GLN A 183 1.43 -12.80 -13.95
N THR A 184 0.92 -11.77 -13.29
CA THR A 184 -0.54 -11.55 -13.13
C THR A 184 -1.08 -10.47 -14.07
N GLY A 185 -0.23 -9.56 -14.56
CA GLY A 185 -0.65 -8.40 -15.35
C GLY A 185 -1.40 -7.32 -14.55
N VAL A 186 -1.45 -7.41 -13.22
CA VAL A 186 -1.96 -6.32 -12.37
C VAL A 186 -0.98 -5.15 -12.33
N LYS A 187 -1.44 -3.98 -11.89
CA LYS A 187 -0.59 -2.80 -11.69
C LYS A 187 -0.29 -2.60 -10.20
N LEU A 188 0.52 -1.60 -9.89
CA LEU A 188 0.93 -1.29 -8.51
C LEU A 188 0.26 -0.01 -8.00
N SER A 189 -0.11 -0.05 -6.72
CA SER A 189 -0.33 1.13 -5.88
C SER A 189 0.94 1.35 -5.07
N PHE A 190 1.69 2.41 -5.38
CA PHE A 190 2.95 2.71 -4.71
C PHE A 190 2.72 3.58 -3.48
N ASP A 191 2.96 3.00 -2.31
CA ASP A 191 2.96 3.68 -1.03
C ASP A 191 4.38 4.13 -0.64
N THR A 192 4.58 5.45 -0.59
CA THR A 192 5.88 6.06 -0.34
C THR A 192 6.36 5.85 1.10
N ALA A 193 5.45 5.82 2.08
CA ALA A 193 5.80 5.58 3.48
C ALA A 193 6.26 4.13 3.69
N ASN A 194 5.54 3.16 3.14
CA ASN A 194 5.90 1.74 3.23
C ASN A 194 7.23 1.44 2.52
N ALA A 195 7.44 2.01 1.33
CA ALA A 195 8.69 1.86 0.60
C ALA A 195 9.87 2.48 1.36
N ARG A 196 9.65 3.61 2.03
CA ARG A 196 10.65 4.25 2.89
C ARG A 196 11.03 3.40 4.08
N ILE A 197 10.05 2.88 4.82
CA ILE A 197 10.29 1.97 5.96
C ILE A 197 11.14 0.79 5.51
N THR A 198 10.74 0.13 4.41
CA THR A 198 11.47 -1.07 3.99
C THR A 198 12.88 -0.76 3.48
N SER A 199 13.06 0.30 2.68
CA SER A 199 14.38 0.69 2.16
C SER A 199 15.35 1.04 3.29
N HIS A 200 14.86 1.77 4.31
CA HIS A 200 15.66 2.09 5.49
C HIS A 200 16.03 0.85 6.32
N LEU A 201 15.06 -0.01 6.62
CA LEU A 201 15.29 -1.20 7.44
C LEU A 201 16.28 -2.17 6.79
N LEU A 202 16.11 -2.46 5.50
CA LEU A 202 17.03 -3.36 4.79
C LEU A 202 18.43 -2.75 4.66
N THR A 203 18.54 -1.45 4.39
CA THR A 203 19.84 -0.74 4.37
C THR A 203 20.52 -0.75 5.74
N TYR A 204 19.74 -0.62 6.82
CA TYR A 204 20.27 -0.74 8.19
C TYR A 204 20.75 -2.16 8.50
N MET A 205 20.00 -3.20 8.10
CA MET A 205 20.40 -4.60 8.28
C MET A 205 21.70 -4.92 7.52
N HIS A 206 21.86 -4.37 6.32
CA HIS A 206 23.10 -4.52 5.55
C HIS A 206 24.32 -3.98 6.31
N ARG A 207 24.16 -2.87 7.05
CA ARG A 207 25.24 -2.26 7.85
C ARG A 207 25.46 -2.97 9.19
N SER A 208 24.39 -3.37 9.86
CA SER A 208 24.43 -3.95 11.22
C SER A 208 24.66 -5.46 11.25
N ARG A 209 24.53 -6.15 10.10
CA ARG A 209 24.56 -7.62 9.98
C ARG A 209 23.53 -8.35 10.86
N SER A 210 22.45 -7.66 11.24
CA SER A 210 21.36 -8.23 12.03
C SER A 210 20.29 -8.83 11.13
N MET A 211 19.96 -10.12 11.29
CA MET A 211 18.87 -10.80 10.59
C MET A 211 17.59 -10.78 11.43
N PHE A 212 17.03 -9.60 11.70
CA PHE A 212 15.77 -9.48 12.43
C PHE A 212 14.73 -8.76 11.57
N ALA A 213 13.96 -9.52 10.77
CA ALA A 213 12.61 -9.19 10.24
C ALA A 213 12.13 -10.17 9.14
N GLY A 214 12.50 -11.45 9.28
CA GLY A 214 12.27 -12.44 8.22
C GLY A 214 12.83 -12.00 6.87
N ALA A 215 13.94 -11.26 6.83
CA ALA A 215 14.61 -10.82 5.60
C ALA A 215 15.69 -11.82 5.20
N THR A 216 15.69 -12.22 3.93
CA THR A 216 16.74 -13.06 3.36
C THR A 216 18.00 -12.23 3.11
N GLU A 217 19.16 -12.88 3.07
CA GLU A 217 20.43 -12.22 2.77
C GLU A 217 20.39 -11.47 1.42
N LYS A 218 19.73 -12.06 0.41
CA LYS A 218 19.55 -11.41 -0.90
C LYS A 218 18.72 -10.13 -0.82
N GLU A 219 17.63 -10.10 -0.03
CA GLU A 219 16.85 -8.87 0.16
C GLU A 219 17.69 -7.77 0.81
N ILE A 220 18.60 -8.14 1.72
CA ILE A 220 19.48 -7.20 2.42
C ILE A 220 20.57 -6.68 1.47
N LEU A 221 21.23 -7.57 0.72
CA LEU A 221 22.34 -7.23 -0.19
C LEU A 221 21.87 -6.38 -1.39
N TYR A 222 20.66 -6.63 -1.89
CA TYR A 222 20.10 -5.96 -3.07
C TYR A 222 19.01 -4.94 -2.70
N ALA A 223 18.97 -4.50 -1.45
CA ALA A 223 18.04 -3.49 -0.99
C ALA A 223 18.19 -2.19 -1.79
N SER A 224 17.07 -1.54 -2.12
CA SER A 224 17.13 -0.16 -2.62
C SER A 224 17.62 0.75 -1.48
N PRO A 225 18.65 1.60 -1.71
CA PRO A 225 19.19 2.52 -0.71
C PRO A 225 18.16 3.50 -0.15
N ASN A 226 17.19 3.89 -0.97
CA ASN A 226 16.10 4.78 -0.60
C ASN A 226 14.83 4.43 -1.40
N TRP A 227 13.70 5.04 -1.01
CA TRP A 227 12.40 4.76 -1.62
C TRP A 227 12.22 5.36 -3.02
N ILE A 228 13.04 6.33 -3.42
CA ILE A 228 13.02 6.89 -4.79
C ILE A 228 13.64 5.87 -5.74
N GLU A 229 14.80 5.31 -5.40
CA GLU A 229 15.41 4.19 -6.15
C GLU A 229 14.55 2.92 -6.11
N PHE A 230 13.73 2.74 -5.07
CA PHE A 230 12.67 1.73 -5.08
C PHE A 230 11.66 2.03 -6.18
N TYR A 231 11.11 3.25 -6.20
CA TYR A 231 10.12 3.69 -7.18
C TYR A 231 10.64 3.56 -8.61
N GLU A 232 11.84 4.04 -8.91
CA GLU A 232 12.45 3.98 -10.25
C GLU A 232 12.46 2.56 -10.84
N LYS A 233 12.70 1.54 -9.99
CA LYS A 233 12.71 0.13 -10.41
C LYS A 233 11.32 -0.41 -10.77
N ILE A 234 10.26 0.15 -10.20
CA ILE A 234 8.88 -0.34 -10.39
C ILE A 234 7.99 0.63 -11.17
N GLN A 235 8.45 1.85 -11.43
CA GLN A 235 7.71 2.96 -12.01
C GLN A 235 6.88 2.56 -13.26
N PRO A 236 7.38 1.75 -14.22
CA PRO A 236 6.59 1.36 -15.39
C PRO A 236 5.30 0.59 -15.07
N HIS A 237 5.20 0.04 -13.86
CA HIS A 237 4.08 -0.77 -13.41
C HIS A 237 3.17 -0.03 -12.40
N VAL A 238 3.53 1.19 -12.00
CA VAL A 238 2.75 1.99 -11.04
C VAL A 238 1.61 2.70 -11.74
N ALA A 239 0.38 2.47 -11.28
CA ALA A 239 -0.82 3.14 -11.77
C ALA A 239 -1.42 4.12 -10.75
N PHE A 240 -1.01 4.04 -9.49
CA PHE A 240 -1.50 4.89 -8.41
C PHE A 240 -0.42 5.11 -7.35
N ILE A 241 -0.42 6.28 -6.70
CA ILE A 241 0.56 6.61 -5.66
C ILE A 241 -0.16 7.07 -4.39
N GLN A 242 0.25 6.53 -3.26
CA GLN A 242 -0.10 7.00 -1.92
C GLN A 242 1.08 7.79 -1.37
N LEU A 243 0.90 9.11 -1.28
CA LEU A 243 1.93 10.06 -0.91
C LEU A 243 1.82 10.42 0.58
N SER A 244 2.82 9.98 1.32
CA SER A 244 3.05 10.33 2.71
C SER A 244 4.50 10.04 3.09
N TYR A 245 4.88 10.42 4.30
CA TYR A 245 6.23 10.18 4.80
C TYR A 245 6.21 9.20 5.97
N ALA A 246 7.36 8.60 6.24
CA ALA A 246 7.63 7.78 7.42
C ALA A 246 9.02 8.09 7.97
N MET A 247 9.20 8.07 9.29
CA MET A 247 10.48 8.54 9.86
C MET A 247 11.65 7.58 9.64
N SER A 248 11.45 6.26 9.63
CA SER A 248 12.45 5.24 9.24
C SER A 248 12.06 3.84 9.73
N TRP A 249 11.54 3.78 10.95
CA TRP A 249 11.13 2.53 11.63
C TRP A 249 9.64 2.48 11.86
N GLY A 250 8.97 3.62 11.63
CA GLY A 250 7.65 3.90 12.10
C GLY A 250 6.70 2.80 11.71
N ASP A 251 6.35 1.99 12.69
CA ASP A 251 5.27 1.05 12.67
C ASP A 251 4.03 1.68 13.32
N THR A 252 4.19 2.74 14.12
CA THR A 252 3.06 3.40 14.81
C THR A 252 2.35 4.44 13.96
N ASN A 253 1.07 4.68 14.26
CA ASN A 253 0.27 5.75 13.67
C ASN A 253 0.87 7.16 13.80
N GLU A 254 1.80 7.39 14.74
CA GLU A 254 2.48 8.68 14.93
C GLU A 254 3.70 8.87 14.02
N THR A 255 4.20 7.79 13.44
CA THR A 255 5.51 7.74 12.77
C THR A 255 5.45 7.24 11.32
N THR A 256 4.34 6.61 10.96
CA THR A 256 3.94 6.20 9.60
C THR A 256 2.87 7.14 9.06
N HIS A 257 2.79 7.30 7.74
CA HIS A 257 1.75 8.11 7.10
C HIS A 257 1.69 9.55 7.63
N ILE A 258 2.83 10.16 7.88
CA ILE A 258 2.93 11.55 8.36
C ILE A 258 3.18 12.53 7.21
N SER A 259 3.05 13.83 7.48
CA SER A 259 3.46 14.88 6.55
C SER A 259 4.98 14.87 6.34
N PHE A 260 5.45 15.21 5.15
CA PHE A 260 6.90 15.33 4.90
C PHE A 260 7.51 16.41 5.80
N PRO A 261 8.52 16.08 6.64
CA PRO A 261 9.28 17.09 7.37
C PRO A 261 10.18 17.87 6.42
N THR A 262 10.57 19.09 6.81
CA THR A 262 11.47 19.95 6.01
C THR A 262 12.78 19.26 5.60
N SER A 263 13.30 18.38 6.45
CA SER A 263 14.51 17.59 6.16
C SER A 263 14.34 16.60 5.00
N ALA A 264 13.11 16.21 4.67
CA ALA A 264 12.78 15.29 3.59
C ALA A 264 12.32 15.99 2.30
N TYR A 265 12.32 17.33 2.27
CA TYR A 265 11.88 18.08 1.08
C TYR A 265 12.75 17.83 -0.14
N GLY A 266 14.05 17.57 0.04
CA GLY A 266 14.92 17.15 -1.06
C GLY A 266 14.47 15.83 -1.68
N GLU A 267 14.09 14.85 -0.87
CA GLU A 267 13.55 13.57 -1.36
C GLU A 267 12.24 13.79 -2.14
N LEU A 268 11.34 14.63 -1.61
CA LEU A 268 10.06 14.94 -2.25
C LEU A 268 10.22 15.69 -3.58
N LEU A 269 11.19 16.61 -3.66
CA LEU A 269 11.52 17.33 -4.90
C LEU A 269 12.03 16.36 -5.98
N THR A 270 13.01 15.52 -5.64
CA THR A 270 13.53 14.51 -6.57
C THR A 270 12.42 13.57 -7.04
N PHE A 271 11.55 13.11 -6.13
CA PHE A 271 10.43 12.26 -6.52
C PHE A 271 9.46 12.96 -7.48
N ALA A 272 9.14 14.23 -7.25
CA ALA A 272 8.25 15.02 -8.10
C ALA A 272 8.80 15.19 -9.54
N GLU A 273 10.12 15.12 -9.74
CA GLU A 273 10.74 15.14 -11.08
C GLU A 273 10.62 13.78 -11.81
N THR A 274 10.54 12.68 -11.06
CA THR A 274 10.48 11.32 -11.61
C THR A 274 9.06 10.84 -11.88
N VAL A 275 8.06 11.35 -11.17
CA VAL A 275 6.69 10.84 -11.23
C VAL A 275 6.03 11.15 -12.58
N ASN A 276 5.33 10.17 -13.15
CA ASN A 276 4.53 10.42 -14.35
C ASN A 276 3.38 11.40 -14.00
N PRO A 277 3.25 12.55 -14.70
CA PRO A 277 2.19 13.53 -14.43
C PRO A 277 0.76 12.99 -14.52
N GLU A 278 0.55 11.89 -15.25
CA GLU A 278 -0.76 11.26 -15.42
C GLU A 278 -1.12 10.30 -14.28
N THR A 279 -0.15 9.85 -13.47
CA THR A 279 -0.41 8.93 -12.35
C THR A 279 -1.16 9.67 -11.24
N PRO A 280 -2.36 9.22 -10.82
CA PRO A 280 -3.08 9.83 -9.70
C PRO A 280 -2.32 9.66 -8.38
N ILE A 281 -2.40 10.68 -7.52
CA ILE A 281 -1.74 10.71 -6.22
C ILE A 281 -2.78 10.94 -5.13
N SER A 282 -2.84 10.06 -4.14
CA SER A 282 -3.64 10.23 -2.93
C SER A 282 -2.76 10.66 -1.77
N ILE A 283 -3.16 11.70 -1.03
CA ILE A 283 -2.50 12.07 0.22
C ILE A 283 -2.91 11.06 1.30
N ALA A 284 -1.95 10.25 1.73
CA ALA A 284 -2.17 9.11 2.63
C ALA A 284 -1.71 9.44 4.06
N ILE A 285 -2.32 10.45 4.67
CA ILE A 285 -2.05 10.88 6.06
C ILE A 285 -3.34 10.89 6.89
N PRO A 286 -3.26 10.76 8.23
CA PRO A 286 -4.41 10.91 9.10
C PRO A 286 -5.14 12.23 8.82
N GLN A 287 -6.47 12.16 8.70
CA GLN A 287 -7.31 13.32 8.42
C GLN A 287 -7.53 14.22 9.66
N SER A 288 -6.47 14.51 10.40
CA SER A 288 -6.47 15.58 11.37
C SER A 288 -6.07 16.88 10.68
N GLU A 289 -6.72 17.99 11.06
CA GLU A 289 -6.48 19.29 10.45
C GLU A 289 -4.98 19.70 10.44
N PRO A 290 -4.20 19.49 11.53
CA PRO A 290 -2.79 19.86 11.54
C PRO A 290 -1.95 19.08 10.50
N HIS A 291 -2.12 17.76 10.38
CA HIS A 291 -1.31 16.95 9.47
C HIS A 291 -1.59 17.30 8.02
N LEU A 292 -2.87 17.43 7.65
CA LEU A 292 -3.26 17.76 6.30
C LEU A 292 -2.83 19.16 5.90
N ARG A 293 -2.99 20.14 6.79
CA ARG A 293 -2.50 21.50 6.57
C ARG A 293 -0.98 21.51 6.35
N ASN A 294 -0.22 20.84 7.22
CA ASN A 294 1.24 20.76 7.09
C ASN A 294 1.69 20.13 5.77
N MET A 295 1.03 19.04 5.34
CA MET A 295 1.32 18.40 4.05
C MET A 295 1.02 19.34 2.88
N MET A 296 -0.15 19.99 2.88
CA MET A 296 -0.52 20.91 1.81
C MET A 296 0.41 22.13 1.75
N ASP A 297 0.76 22.70 2.90
CA ASP A 297 1.69 23.82 3.00
C ASP A 297 3.07 23.43 2.44
N ALA A 298 3.57 22.22 2.74
CA ALA A 298 4.80 21.70 2.16
C ALA A 298 4.73 21.62 0.63
N LEU A 299 3.66 21.02 0.08
CA LEU A 299 3.46 20.88 -1.37
C LEU A 299 3.28 22.24 -2.08
N HIS A 300 2.76 23.26 -1.39
CA HIS A 300 2.64 24.60 -1.94
C HIS A 300 3.95 25.38 -1.89
N ALA A 301 4.68 25.31 -0.77
CA ALA A 301 5.95 26.00 -0.58
C ALA A 301 7.00 25.55 -1.58
N LEU A 302 7.12 24.23 -1.80
CA LEU A 302 8.12 23.64 -2.69
C LEU A 302 7.92 23.90 -4.18
N LYS A 303 6.77 24.45 -4.61
CA LYS A 303 6.60 24.93 -6.00
C LYS A 303 7.29 26.29 -6.22
N ARG A 304 7.43 27.09 -5.17
CA ARG A 304 7.79 28.51 -5.27
C ARG A 304 9.29 28.78 -5.15
N GLY A 305 10.08 27.79 -4.74
CA GLY A 305 11.54 27.81 -4.71
C GLY A 305 12.07 27.07 -5.92
#